data_AF-A0AA43QAM6-F1
#
_entry.id   AF-A0AA43QAM6-F1
#
_cell.length_a   1.000
_cell.length_b   1.000
_cell.length_c   1.000
_cell.angle_alpha   90.00
_cell.angle_beta   90.00
_cell.angle_gamma   90.00
#
_symmetry.space_group_name_H-M   'P 1'
#
loop_
_entity.id
_entity.type
_entity.pdbx_description
1 polymer ?
#
loop_
_entity_poly.entity_id
_entity_poly.type
_entity_poly.pdbx_seq_one_letter_code
_entity_poly.pdbx_strand_id
1 'polypeptide(L)'
;MTHKTLSDQYVKAATLTWLKSVIIEHSICPFAKRELERGSIYFSVDHDTKIEQCLLNLMLECDRLDTESGIETTLLIYADAFAEFDDYLDFVEIAESLLIEQGYEGTYQLASFHPDYCFQGSDPDDAANYTNRSPSPMLHLLRETSLDRAVASHPDPENIPQHNIELTRKLGLAKMQALLAACYPVNP
;
A
#
# COMPACT_ATOMS: atom_id res chain seq x y z
N MET A 1 26.29 1.90 12.93
CA MET A 1 25.77 0.93 11.95
C MET A 1 25.29 1.74 10.77
N THR A 2 25.91 1.61 9.61
CA THR A 2 25.46 2.28 8.39
C THR A 2 24.16 1.62 7.94
N HIS A 3 23.01 2.24 8.20
CA HIS A 3 21.79 1.92 7.48
C HIS A 3 22.10 2.11 6.00
N LYS A 4 22.08 1.01 5.23
CA LYS A 4 22.24 1.08 3.78
C LYS A 4 20.89 1.51 3.24
N THR A 5 20.70 2.81 3.06
CA THR A 5 19.52 3.38 2.39
C THR A 5 19.36 2.72 1.02
N LEU A 6 18.19 2.14 0.78
CA LEU A 6 17.84 1.58 -0.53
C LEU A 6 17.63 2.74 -1.52
N SER A 7 17.96 2.57 -2.80
CA SER A 7 17.66 3.63 -3.77
C SER A 7 16.17 3.67 -4.09
N ASP A 8 15.65 4.85 -4.44
CA ASP A 8 14.26 5.01 -4.92
C ASP A 8 13.93 4.03 -6.04
N GLN A 9 14.87 3.83 -6.98
CA GLN A 9 14.69 2.92 -8.09
C GLN A 9 14.48 1.48 -7.62
N TYR A 10 15.22 1.05 -6.61
CA TYR A 10 15.08 -0.28 -6.02
C TYR A 10 13.70 -0.44 -5.35
N VAL A 11 13.32 0.52 -4.50
CA VAL A 11 12.07 0.50 -3.74
C VAL A 11 10.85 0.55 -4.67
N LYS A 12 10.88 1.44 -5.68
CA LYS A 12 9.84 1.53 -6.71
C LYS A 12 9.76 0.27 -7.56
N ALA A 13 10.90 -0.32 -7.95
CA ALA A 13 10.90 -1.57 -8.72
C ALA A 13 10.31 -2.75 -7.92
N ALA A 14 10.64 -2.85 -6.62
CA ALA A 14 10.08 -3.87 -5.74
C ALA A 14 8.56 -3.71 -5.60
N THR A 15 8.10 -2.49 -5.32
CA THR A 15 6.67 -2.16 -5.17
C THR A 15 5.90 -2.37 -6.47
N LEU A 16 6.46 -1.99 -7.62
CA LEU A 16 5.85 -2.22 -8.92
C LEU A 16 5.74 -3.71 -9.25
N THR A 17 6.73 -4.51 -8.86
CA THR A 17 6.70 -5.96 -9.04
C THR A 17 5.59 -6.57 -8.20
N TRP A 18 5.52 -6.22 -6.91
CA TRP A 18 4.45 -6.63 -6.01
C TRP A 18 3.06 -6.25 -6.52
N LEU A 19 2.88 -5.00 -6.98
CA LEU A 19 1.61 -4.54 -7.53
C LEU A 19 1.18 -5.41 -8.73
N LYS A 20 2.13 -5.82 -9.58
CA LYS A 20 1.85 -6.65 -10.76
C LYS A 20 1.60 -8.12 -10.41
N SER A 21 2.52 -8.76 -9.70
CA SER A 21 2.53 -10.21 -9.48
C SER A 21 1.69 -10.67 -8.29
N VAL A 22 1.48 -9.81 -7.30
CA VAL A 22 0.70 -10.13 -6.09
C VAL A 22 -0.69 -9.53 -6.22
N ILE A 23 -0.79 -8.22 -6.44
CA ILE A 23 -2.09 -7.55 -6.41
C ILE A 23 -2.90 -7.79 -7.68
N ILE A 24 -2.32 -7.53 -8.86
CA ILE A 24 -3.06 -7.59 -10.13
C ILE A 24 -3.22 -9.03 -10.63
N GLU A 25 -2.14 -9.83 -10.67
CA GLU A 25 -2.19 -11.20 -11.19
C GLU A 25 -3.15 -12.09 -10.40
N HIS A 26 -3.24 -11.90 -9.09
CA HIS A 26 -4.18 -12.63 -8.23
C HIS A 26 -5.51 -11.89 -8.01
N SER A 27 -5.72 -10.74 -8.65
CA SER A 27 -6.96 -9.95 -8.53
C SER A 27 -7.33 -9.58 -7.07
N ILE A 28 -6.32 -9.34 -6.22
CA ILE A 28 -6.53 -8.93 -4.81
C ILE A 28 -7.22 -7.57 -4.77
N CYS A 29 -6.76 -6.62 -5.58
CA CYS A 29 -7.47 -5.36 -5.80
C CYS A 29 -7.97 -5.32 -7.26
N PRO A 30 -9.28 -5.43 -7.51
CA PRO A 30 -9.82 -5.43 -8.87
C PRO A 30 -9.65 -4.09 -9.58
N PHE A 31 -9.33 -3.03 -8.85
CA PHE A 31 -9.24 -1.66 -9.37
C PHE A 31 -7.81 -1.27 -9.79
N ALA A 32 -6.79 -1.96 -9.26
CA ALA A 32 -5.39 -1.58 -9.44
C ALA A 32 -4.92 -1.64 -10.90
N LYS A 33 -5.38 -2.65 -11.67
CA LYS A 33 -4.94 -2.88 -13.05
C LYS A 33 -5.22 -1.68 -13.95
N ARG A 34 -6.42 -1.10 -13.85
CA ARG A 34 -6.85 0.03 -14.68
C ARG A 34 -5.94 1.24 -14.47
N GLU A 35 -5.63 1.56 -13.22
CA GLU A 35 -4.80 2.73 -12.92
C GLU A 35 -3.33 2.50 -13.29
N LEU A 36 -2.83 1.27 -13.15
CA LEU A 36 -1.48 0.94 -13.61
C LEU A 36 -1.34 1.07 -15.14
N GLU A 37 -2.30 0.56 -15.91
CA GLU A 37 -2.28 0.63 -17.38
C GLU A 37 -2.43 2.08 -17.90
N ARG A 38 -3.17 2.92 -17.17
CA ARG A 38 -3.33 4.35 -17.49
C ARG A 38 -2.15 5.22 -17.04
N GLY A 39 -1.24 4.68 -16.23
CA GLY A 39 -0.12 5.43 -15.66
C GLY A 39 -0.56 6.48 -14.64
N SER A 40 -1.67 6.25 -13.95
CA SER A 40 -2.27 7.17 -12.97
C SER A 40 -1.94 6.81 -11.51
N ILE A 41 -0.99 5.89 -11.29
CA ILE A 41 -0.44 5.57 -9.97
C ILE A 41 0.89 6.30 -9.81
N TYR A 42 0.98 7.19 -8.83
CA TYR A 42 2.23 7.83 -8.44
C TYR A 42 2.95 7.01 -7.37
N PHE A 43 4.25 6.81 -7.52
CA PHE A 43 5.10 6.12 -6.55
C PHE A 43 6.06 7.14 -5.92
N SER A 44 5.80 7.50 -4.66
CA SER A 44 6.63 8.38 -3.86
C SER A 44 7.48 7.55 -2.91
N VAL A 45 8.77 7.85 -2.79
CA VAL A 45 9.68 7.16 -1.85
C VAL A 45 10.13 8.17 -0.82
N ASP A 46 9.92 7.82 0.44
CA ASP A 46 10.24 8.63 1.60
C ASP A 46 11.41 7.98 2.36
N HIS A 47 12.42 8.80 2.63
CA HIS A 47 13.63 8.44 3.37
C HIS A 47 13.70 9.09 4.75
N ASP A 48 12.70 9.91 5.09
CA ASP A 48 12.63 10.51 6.40
C ASP A 48 12.26 9.47 7.46
N THR A 49 12.87 9.63 8.64
CA THR A 49 12.69 8.72 9.79
C THR A 49 11.96 9.39 10.94
N LYS A 50 11.63 10.67 10.79
CA LYS A 50 10.92 11.46 11.80
C LYS A 50 9.44 11.50 11.45
N ILE A 51 8.60 11.12 12.40
CA ILE A 51 7.14 11.11 12.25
C ILE A 51 6.60 12.42 11.67
N GLU A 52 7.02 13.57 12.21
CA GLU A 52 6.58 14.89 11.71
C GLU A 52 6.87 15.08 10.22
N GLN A 53 8.03 14.63 9.75
CA GLN A 53 8.42 14.79 8.36
C GLN A 53 7.68 13.78 7.46
N CYS A 54 7.47 12.54 7.92
CA CYS A 54 6.63 11.56 7.21
C CYS A 54 5.18 12.05 7.04
N LEU A 55 4.62 12.73 8.06
CA LEU A 55 3.30 13.35 7.99
C LEU A 55 3.26 14.54 7.03
N LEU A 56 4.30 15.39 7.03
CA LEU A 56 4.43 16.46 6.04
C LEU A 56 4.49 15.88 4.61
N ASN A 57 5.24 14.80 4.41
CA ASN A 57 5.35 14.13 3.12
C ASN A 57 3.99 13.52 2.69
N LEU A 58 3.21 12.97 3.63
CA LEU A 58 1.83 12.55 3.36
C LEU A 58 0.95 13.71 2.86
N MET A 59 1.06 14.89 3.48
CA MET A 59 0.30 16.07 3.05
C MET A 59 0.74 16.59 1.67
N LEU A 60 2.03 16.50 1.35
CA LEU A 60 2.54 16.82 0.01
C LEU A 60 1.93 15.90 -1.06
N GLU A 61 1.72 14.62 -0.75
CA GLU A 61 1.07 13.70 -1.68
C GLU A 61 -0.45 13.95 -1.80
N CYS A 62 -1.10 14.47 -0.76
CA CYS A 62 -2.49 14.94 -0.87
C CYS A 62 -2.60 16.17 -1.77
N ASP A 63 -1.73 17.19 -1.57
CA ASP A 63 -1.67 18.38 -2.43
C ASP A 63 -1.35 18.01 -3.89
N ARG A 64 -0.47 17.02 -4.10
CA ARG A 64 -0.22 16.46 -5.43
C ARG A 64 -1.50 15.92 -6.06
N LEU A 65 -2.27 15.11 -5.32
CA LEU A 65 -3.53 14.60 -5.83
C LEU A 65 -4.53 15.74 -6.07
N ASP A 66 -4.56 16.80 -5.27
CA ASP A 66 -5.47 17.93 -5.53
C ASP A 66 -5.12 18.67 -6.82
N THR A 67 -3.82 18.82 -7.10
CA THR A 67 -3.32 19.67 -8.19
C THR A 67 -3.11 18.91 -9.51
N GLU A 68 -2.79 17.62 -9.45
CA GLU A 68 -2.46 16.79 -10.61
C GLU A 68 -3.58 15.80 -10.95
N SER A 69 -4.55 16.24 -11.76
CA SER A 69 -5.67 15.39 -12.22
C SER A 69 -5.28 14.14 -13.02
N GLY A 70 -4.02 14.04 -13.48
CA GLY A 70 -3.49 12.84 -14.14
C GLY A 70 -3.16 11.69 -13.17
N ILE A 71 -3.08 11.98 -11.87
CA ILE A 71 -2.81 11.01 -10.81
C ILE A 71 -4.13 10.67 -10.12
N GLU A 72 -4.45 9.39 -10.05
CA GLU A 72 -5.65 8.86 -9.39
C GLU A 72 -5.35 8.35 -7.99
N THR A 73 -4.15 7.80 -7.79
CA THR A 73 -3.71 7.28 -6.48
C THR A 73 -2.21 7.47 -6.28
N THR A 74 -1.79 7.57 -5.02
CA THR A 74 -0.36 7.63 -4.64
C THR A 74 -0.03 6.48 -3.70
N LEU A 75 1.04 5.73 -4.02
CA LEU A 75 1.73 4.85 -3.09
C LEU A 75 2.92 5.61 -2.49
N LEU A 76 2.79 6.01 -1.22
CA LEU A 76 3.85 6.65 -0.43
C LEU A 76 4.60 5.57 0.34
N ILE A 77 5.85 5.32 -0.06
CA ILE A 77 6.64 4.17 0.38
C ILE A 77 7.75 4.63 1.32
N TYR A 78 7.77 4.15 2.55
CA TYR A 78 8.79 4.48 3.53
C TYR A 78 9.96 3.50 3.42
N ALA A 79 11.09 3.98 2.92
CA ALA A 79 12.27 3.16 2.66
C ALA A 79 13.12 2.92 3.90
N ASP A 80 13.21 3.92 4.79
CA ASP A 80 14.13 3.94 5.92
C ASP A 80 13.42 4.04 7.29
N ALA A 81 12.08 4.06 7.32
CA ALA A 81 11.26 4.22 8.52
C ALA A 81 10.25 3.07 8.69
N PHE A 82 9.68 2.98 9.90
CA PHE A 82 8.60 2.07 10.24
C PHE A 82 8.92 0.58 10.01
N ALA A 83 10.12 0.15 10.41
CA ALA A 83 10.52 -1.25 10.31
C ALA A 83 9.75 -2.15 11.30
N GLU A 84 9.41 -1.60 12.48
CA GLU A 84 8.60 -2.29 13.49
C GLU A 84 7.11 -2.06 13.20
N PHE A 85 6.33 -3.14 13.14
CA PHE A 85 4.93 -3.06 12.73
C PHE A 85 4.05 -2.29 13.73
N ASP A 86 4.32 -2.40 15.03
CA ASP A 86 3.55 -1.68 16.05
C ASP A 86 3.76 -0.15 15.94
N ASP A 87 5.02 0.29 15.75
CA ASP A 87 5.34 1.71 15.52
C ASP A 87 4.68 2.23 14.22
N TYR A 88 4.59 1.37 13.19
CA TYR A 88 3.88 1.68 11.96
C TYR A 88 2.38 1.87 12.18
N LEU A 89 1.73 0.99 12.98
CA LEU A 89 0.30 1.11 13.27
C LEU A 89 -0.02 2.40 14.04
N ASP A 90 0.80 2.75 15.05
CA ASP A 90 0.68 4.04 15.75
C ASP A 90 0.78 5.22 14.77
N PHE A 91 1.69 5.14 13.80
CA PHE A 91 1.81 6.16 12.76
C PHE A 91 0.59 6.22 11.83
N VAL A 92 0.01 5.08 11.44
CA VAL A 92 -1.19 5.02 10.59
C VAL A 92 -2.35 5.73 11.28
N GLU A 93 -2.57 5.51 12.58
CA GLU A 93 -3.64 6.19 13.33
C GLU A 93 -3.47 7.72 13.35
N ILE A 94 -2.23 8.19 13.50
CA ILE A 94 -1.91 9.63 13.43
C ILE A 94 -2.13 10.17 12.01
N ALA A 95 -1.74 9.43 10.98
CA ALA A 95 -1.92 9.81 9.59
C ALA A 95 -3.41 9.93 9.20
N GLU A 96 -4.24 8.98 9.62
CA GLU A 96 -5.70 9.02 9.42
C GLU A 96 -6.32 10.23 10.12
N SER A 97 -5.93 10.47 11.38
CA SER A 97 -6.40 11.64 12.15
C SER A 97 -6.01 12.95 11.46
N LEU A 98 -4.79 13.05 10.94
CA LEU A 98 -4.32 14.22 10.22
C LEU A 98 -5.12 14.48 8.93
N LEU A 99 -5.47 13.44 8.17
CA LEU A 99 -6.31 13.60 6.98
C LEU A 99 -7.67 14.21 7.34
N ILE A 100 -8.28 13.76 8.43
CA ILE A 100 -9.55 14.33 8.92
C ILE A 100 -9.35 15.81 9.31
N GLU A 101 -8.30 16.12 10.08
CA GLU A 101 -8.01 17.48 10.53
C GLU A 101 -7.73 18.46 9.38
N GLN A 102 -7.11 17.99 8.29
CA GLN A 102 -6.86 18.79 7.09
C GLN A 102 -8.04 18.83 6.12
N GLY A 103 -9.17 18.18 6.45
CA GLY A 103 -10.40 18.21 5.65
C GLY A 103 -10.39 17.25 4.44
N TYR A 104 -9.56 16.21 4.47
CA TYR A 104 -9.51 15.17 3.43
C TYR A 104 -10.45 13.98 3.71
N GLU A 105 -11.15 13.96 4.84
CA GLU A 105 -12.23 12.99 5.10
C GLU A 105 -13.27 13.04 3.97
N GLY A 106 -13.63 11.89 3.39
CA GLY A 106 -14.55 11.83 2.25
C GLY A 106 -13.90 12.17 0.89
N THR A 107 -12.63 12.59 0.89
CA THR A 107 -11.87 12.94 -0.31
C THR A 107 -10.85 11.87 -0.65
N TYR A 108 -10.05 11.49 0.35
CA TYR A 108 -9.02 10.48 0.21
C TYR A 108 -9.20 9.36 1.23
N GLN A 109 -9.28 8.13 0.73
CA GLN A 109 -9.15 6.94 1.56
C GLN A 109 -7.67 6.63 1.74
N LEU A 110 -7.28 6.31 2.97
CA LEU A 110 -5.96 5.80 3.31
C LEU A 110 -6.02 4.28 3.47
N ALA A 111 -5.20 3.55 2.72
CA ALA A 111 -4.96 2.14 2.95
C ALA A 111 -3.51 1.90 3.37
N SER A 112 -3.29 0.95 4.27
CA SER A 112 -2.00 0.67 4.88
C SER A 112 -1.44 -0.69 4.49
N PHE A 113 -0.14 -0.76 4.19
CA PHE A 113 0.56 -2.00 3.89
C PHE A 113 1.93 -2.04 4.59
N HIS A 114 2.33 -3.22 5.06
CA HIS A 114 3.57 -3.42 5.80
C HIS A 114 4.17 -4.80 5.53
N PRO A 115 5.50 -5.01 5.48
CA PRO A 115 6.10 -6.34 5.30
C PRO A 115 5.61 -7.38 6.31
N ASP A 116 5.45 -6.96 7.56
CA ASP A 116 5.02 -7.78 8.68
C ASP A 116 3.53 -7.62 9.01
N TYR A 117 2.71 -7.11 8.08
CA TYR A 117 1.28 -6.90 8.33
C TYR A 117 0.65 -8.18 8.88
N CYS A 118 -0.07 -8.05 9.99
CA CYS A 118 -0.81 -9.12 10.64
C CYS A 118 -2.14 -8.54 11.13
N PHE A 119 -3.26 -9.06 10.64
CA PHE A 119 -4.57 -8.58 11.09
C PHE A 119 -4.81 -8.90 12.56
N GLN A 120 -5.48 -8.01 13.27
CA GLN A 120 -5.81 -8.20 14.68
C GLN A 120 -6.55 -9.53 14.89
N GLY A 121 -6.00 -10.39 15.76
CA GLY A 121 -6.58 -11.70 16.07
C GLY A 121 -6.29 -12.81 15.06
N SER A 122 -5.56 -12.53 13.97
CA SER A 122 -5.10 -13.54 13.02
C SER A 122 -3.82 -14.24 13.51
N ASP A 123 -3.59 -15.45 13.00
CA ASP A 123 -2.32 -16.13 13.14
C ASP A 123 -1.25 -15.39 12.29
N PRO A 124 -0.03 -15.12 12.79
CA PRO A 124 1.06 -14.55 12.00
C PRO A 124 1.41 -15.33 10.72
N ASP A 125 1.16 -16.64 10.73
CA ASP A 125 1.37 -17.54 9.59
C ASP A 125 0.12 -17.69 8.69
N ASP A 126 -0.97 -16.97 8.97
CA ASP A 126 -2.12 -16.95 8.09
C ASP A 126 -1.77 -16.26 6.76
N ALA A 127 -1.98 -16.98 5.65
CA ALA A 127 -1.76 -16.46 4.32
C ALA A 127 -2.67 -15.25 4.01
N ALA A 128 -3.80 -15.10 4.71
CA ALA A 128 -4.68 -13.93 4.62
C ALA A 128 -3.95 -12.61 4.89
N ASN A 129 -2.93 -12.60 5.74
CA ASN A 129 -2.13 -11.41 6.01
C ASN A 129 -1.48 -10.82 4.74
N TYR A 130 -1.22 -11.65 3.73
CA TYR A 130 -0.60 -11.22 2.48
C TYR A 130 -1.50 -10.38 1.56
N THR A 131 -2.77 -10.16 1.93
CA THR A 131 -3.57 -9.12 1.25
C THR A 131 -3.04 -7.72 1.54
N ASN A 132 -2.39 -7.53 2.70
CA ASN A 132 -1.82 -6.27 3.15
C ASN A 132 -0.31 -6.31 3.39
N ARG A 133 0.35 -7.47 3.22
CA ARG A 133 1.82 -7.52 3.19
C ARG A 133 2.38 -6.96 1.89
N SER A 134 3.39 -6.11 2.03
CA SER A 134 4.04 -5.38 0.94
C SER A 134 5.57 -5.45 1.06
N PRO A 135 6.33 -5.05 0.02
CA PRO A 135 7.80 -5.08 0.08
C PRO A 135 8.41 -4.12 1.11
N SER A 136 7.72 -3.01 1.40
CA SER A 136 8.12 -1.94 2.31
C SER A 136 6.89 -1.37 3.02
N PRO A 137 7.03 -0.73 4.19
CA PRO A 137 5.94 0.03 4.79
C PRO A 137 5.45 1.09 3.82
N MET A 138 4.14 1.20 3.61
CA MET A 138 3.59 2.18 2.68
C MET A 138 2.16 2.56 3.01
N LEU A 139 1.82 3.80 2.71
CA LEU A 139 0.45 4.28 2.66
C LEU A 139 -0.01 4.39 1.21
N HIS A 140 -1.27 4.09 0.96
CA HIS A 140 -1.92 4.24 -0.33
C HIS A 140 -3.04 5.26 -0.19
N LEU A 141 -2.88 6.42 -0.82
CA LEU A 141 -3.91 7.44 -0.96
C LEU A 141 -4.75 7.14 -2.20
N LEU A 142 -6.05 6.98 -2.03
CA LEU A 142 -7.01 6.77 -3.12
C LEU A 142 -8.07 7.85 -3.10
N ARG A 143 -8.42 8.40 -4.27
CA ARG A 143 -9.60 9.27 -4.39
C ARG A 143 -10.87 8.47 -4.10
N GLU A 144 -11.59 8.84 -3.04
CA GLU A 144 -12.84 8.16 -2.66
C GLU A 144 -13.85 8.20 -3.81
N THR A 145 -14.01 9.35 -4.45
CA THR A 145 -14.94 9.46 -5.60
C THR A 145 -14.60 8.50 -6.75
N SER A 146 -13.31 8.22 -6.98
CA SER A 146 -12.88 7.27 -8.03
C SER A 146 -13.10 5.83 -7.60
N LEU A 147 -12.87 5.54 -6.31
CA LEU A 147 -13.15 4.24 -5.72
C LEU A 147 -14.65 3.93 -5.71
N ASP A 148 -15.50 4.87 -5.28
CA ASP A 148 -16.96 4.73 -5.26
C ASP A 148 -17.52 4.37 -6.63
N ARG A 149 -17.05 5.05 -7.68
CA ARG A 149 -17.43 4.72 -9.07
C ARG A 149 -16.98 3.31 -9.46
N ALA A 150 -15.80 2.90 -9.03
CA ALA A 150 -15.27 1.56 -9.32
C ALA A 150 -16.06 0.48 -8.56
N VAL A 151 -16.36 0.70 -7.28
CA VAL A 151 -17.18 -0.15 -6.42
C VAL A 151 -18.59 -0.30 -6.97
N ALA A 152 -19.25 0.80 -7.33
CA ALA A 152 -20.61 0.80 -7.88
C ALA A 152 -20.74 0.06 -9.22
N SER A 153 -19.64 -0.10 -9.95
CA SER A 153 -19.59 -0.83 -11.23
C SER A 153 -19.05 -2.25 -11.12
N HIS A 154 -18.55 -2.64 -9.93
CA HIS A 154 -18.05 -3.98 -9.68
C HIS A 154 -19.18 -4.90 -9.19
N PRO A 155 -19.27 -6.14 -9.68
CA PRO A 155 -20.17 -7.12 -9.08
C PRO A 155 -19.66 -7.49 -7.69
N ASP A 156 -20.52 -7.36 -6.67
CA ASP A 156 -20.28 -7.87 -5.32
C ASP A 156 -19.01 -7.30 -4.62
N PRO A 157 -18.83 -5.98 -4.56
CA PRO A 157 -17.62 -5.35 -4.01
C PRO A 157 -17.45 -5.59 -2.51
N GLU A 158 -18.55 -5.77 -1.78
CA GLU A 158 -18.58 -6.03 -0.34
C GLU A 158 -17.86 -7.34 0.03
N ASN A 159 -17.82 -8.32 -0.89
CA ASN A 159 -17.18 -9.61 -0.67
C ASN A 159 -15.71 -9.64 -1.12
N ILE A 160 -15.14 -8.55 -1.67
CA ILE A 160 -13.72 -8.49 -2.05
C ILE A 160 -12.80 -8.93 -0.89
N PRO A 161 -12.96 -8.43 0.36
CA PRO A 161 -12.11 -8.86 1.46
C PRO A 161 -12.21 -10.37 1.73
N GLN A 162 -13.43 -10.92 1.75
CA GLN A 162 -13.66 -12.34 2.00
C GLN A 162 -13.07 -13.22 0.88
N HIS A 163 -13.28 -12.84 -0.37
CA HIS A 163 -12.69 -13.52 -1.52
C HIS A 163 -11.17 -13.52 -1.48
N ASN A 164 -10.56 -12.40 -1.07
CA ASN A 164 -9.11 -12.29 -0.93
C ASN A 164 -8.57 -13.20 0.18
N ILE A 165 -9.24 -13.26 1.32
CA ILE A 165 -8.90 -14.16 2.43
C ILE A 165 -8.96 -15.63 1.98
N GLU A 166 -10.05 -16.03 1.32
CA GLU A 166 -10.22 -17.40 0.82
C GLU A 166 -9.18 -17.75 -0.25
N LEU A 167 -8.91 -16.81 -1.16
CA LEU A 167 -7.93 -16.98 -2.22
C LEU A 167 -6.52 -17.18 -1.65
N THR A 168 -6.05 -16.30 -0.78
CA THR A 168 -4.69 -16.36 -0.24
C THR A 168 -4.49 -17.58 0.64
N ARG A 169 -5.49 -17.97 1.45
CA ARG A 169 -5.48 -19.25 2.20
C ARG A 169 -5.44 -20.46 1.27
N LYS A 170 -6.16 -20.44 0.14
CA LYS A 170 -6.11 -21.50 -0.88
C LYS A 170 -4.75 -21.56 -1.60
N LEU A 171 -4.11 -20.42 -1.86
CA LEU A 171 -2.75 -20.36 -2.41
C LEU A 171 -1.73 -20.89 -1.40
N GLY A 172 -1.95 -20.62 -0.11
CA GLY A 172 -1.16 -21.08 1.02
C GLY A 172 0.04 -20.19 1.32
N LEU A 173 0.49 -20.24 2.58
CA LEU A 173 1.55 -19.39 3.12
C LEU A 173 2.84 -19.45 2.29
N ALA A 174 3.33 -20.66 2.01
CA ALA A 174 4.59 -20.85 1.28
C ALA A 174 4.57 -20.19 -0.10
N LYS A 175 3.43 -20.21 -0.80
CA LYS A 175 3.30 -19.55 -2.10
C LYS A 175 3.30 -18.04 -1.94
N MET A 176 2.56 -17.50 -0.97
CA MET A 176 2.52 -16.06 -0.73
C MET A 176 3.88 -15.49 -0.29
N GLN A 177 4.62 -16.22 0.55
CA GLN A 177 6.01 -15.93 0.91
C GLN A 177 6.91 -15.88 -0.33
N ALA A 178 6.83 -16.89 -1.20
CA ALA A 178 7.63 -16.94 -2.41
C ALA A 178 7.32 -15.79 -3.38
N LEU A 179 6.04 -15.42 -3.52
CA LEU A 179 5.61 -14.29 -4.34
C LEU A 179 6.17 -12.97 -3.82
N LEU A 180 6.07 -12.71 -2.52
CA LEU A 180 6.61 -11.49 -1.91
C LEU A 180 8.14 -11.46 -2.00
N ALA A 181 8.82 -12.57 -1.70
CA ALA A 181 10.27 -12.68 -1.79
C ALA A 181 10.79 -12.41 -3.22
N ALA A 182 10.05 -12.85 -4.24
CA ALA A 182 10.37 -12.60 -5.65
C ALA A 182 10.20 -11.13 -6.08
N CYS A 183 9.55 -10.29 -5.27
CA CYS A 183 9.37 -8.88 -5.58
C CYS A 183 10.65 -8.07 -5.36
N TYR A 184 11.52 -8.50 -4.45
CA TYR A 184 12.76 -7.80 -4.16
C TYR A 184 13.74 -7.96 -5.32
N PRO A 185 14.18 -6.87 -5.98
CA PRO A 185 15.22 -6.96 -6.99
C PRO A 185 16.47 -7.59 -6.39
N VAL A 186 17.17 -8.40 -7.19
CA VAL A 186 18.49 -8.89 -6.81
C VAL A 186 19.38 -7.66 -6.63
N ASN A 187 19.79 -7.39 -5.40
CA ASN A 187 20.71 -6.30 -5.10
C ASN A 187 22.02 -6.59 -5.85
N PRO A 188 22.52 -5.69 -6.71
CA PRO A 188 23.81 -5.88 -7.35
C PRO A 188 24.97 -5.94 -6.35
#